data_AF-A0A1F4NEU2-F1
#
_entry.id   AF-A0A1F4NEU2-F1
#
_cell.length_a   1.000
_cell.length_b   1.000
_cell.length_c   1.000
_cell.angle_alpha   90.00
_cell.angle_beta   90.00
_cell.angle_gamma   90.00
#
_symmetry.space_group_name_H-M   'P 1'
#
loop_
_entity.id
_entity.type
_entity.pdbx_description
1 polymer ?
#
loop_
_entity_poly.entity_id
_entity_poly.type
_entity_poly.pdbx_seq_one_letter_code
_entity_poly.pdbx_strand_id
1 'polypeptide(L)' 'MIGPTLKGIYGKQEVVIVEGKENNIVADEEYLRRSILQPHLEVVKGFNALMPPQEGQISEEELVAIIRHLKEL' A
#
# COMPACT_ATOMS: atom_id res chain seq x y z
N MET A 1 -5.19 -14.52 -7.17
CA MET A 1 -5.12 -13.04 -7.30
C MET A 1 -3.76 -12.60 -6.78
N ILE A 2 -3.08 -11.69 -7.48
CA ILE A 2 -1.69 -11.29 -7.18
C ILE A 2 -1.58 -10.10 -6.21
N GLY A 3 -2.69 -9.39 -5.96
CA GLY A 3 -2.76 -8.24 -5.06
C GLY A 3 -4.20 -7.74 -4.91
N PRO A 4 -4.46 -6.83 -3.95
CA PRO A 4 -5.77 -6.21 -3.76
C PRO A 4 -6.13 -5.30 -4.94
N THR A 5 -7.42 -4.97 -5.06
CA THR A 5 -7.87 -3.96 -6.02
C THR A 5 -7.38 -2.58 -5.60
N LEU A 6 -6.81 -1.81 -6.53
CA LEU A 6 -6.44 -0.41 -6.31
C LEU A 6 -7.62 0.55 -6.50
N LYS A 7 -8.68 0.11 -7.19
CA LYS A 7 -9.88 0.92 -7.39
C LYS A 7 -10.58 1.21 -6.05
N GLY A 8 -10.78 2.48 -5.73
CA GLY A 8 -11.37 2.93 -4.48
C GLY A 8 -10.53 2.57 -3.24
N ILE A 9 -9.22 2.38 -3.40
CA ILE A 9 -8.36 1.98 -2.28
C ILE A 9 -8.19 3.12 -1.28
N TYR A 10 -8.12 4.37 -1.75
CA TYR A 10 -7.90 5.51 -0.87
C TYR A 10 -9.07 5.70 0.10
N GLY A 11 -8.77 5.73 1.40
CA GLY A 11 -9.78 5.84 2.46
C GLY A 11 -10.52 4.54 2.79
N LYS A 12 -10.22 3.44 2.09
CA LYS A 12 -10.81 2.13 2.37
C LYS A 12 -10.26 1.55 3.68
N GLN A 13 -11.13 0.89 4.44
CA GLN A 13 -10.72 0.09 5.59
C GLN A 13 -10.11 -1.22 5.10
N GLU A 14 -8.90 -1.53 5.56
CA GLU A 14 -8.21 -2.78 5.25
C GLU A 14 -7.70 -3.44 6.53
N VAL A 15 -7.52 -4.76 6.46
CA VAL A 15 -6.81 -5.52 7.50
C VAL A 15 -5.43 -5.85 6.96
N VAL A 16 -4.39 -5.42 7.65
CA VAL A 16 -3.00 -5.70 7.29
C VAL A 16 -2.34 -6.59 8.34
N ILE A 17 -1.37 -7.38 7.92
CA ILE A 17 -0.51 -8.19 8.77
C ILE A 17 0.79 -7.41 8.97
N VAL A 18 1.08 -7.08 10.23
CA VAL A 18 2.32 -6.43 10.67
C VAL A 18 2.96 -7.33 11.70
N GLU A 19 4.17 -7.82 11.43
CA GLU A 19 4.89 -8.76 12.32
C GLU A 19 4.03 -9.97 12.76
N GLY A 20 3.18 -10.48 11.84
CA GLY A 20 2.30 -11.61 12.10
C GLY A 20 1.00 -11.29 12.86
N LYS A 21 0.72 -10.02 13.15
CA LYS A 21 -0.51 -9.57 13.82
C LYS A 21 -1.42 -8.80 12.88
N GLU A 22 -2.72 -9.00 13.02
CA GLU A 22 -3.73 -8.26 12.27
C GLU A 22 -3.91 -6.86 12.84
N ASN A 23 -3.90 -5.86 11.98
CA ASN A 23 -4.21 -4.47 12.30
C ASN A 23 -5.24 -3.93 11.32
N ASN A 24 -6.25 -3.24 11.83
CA ASN A 24 -7.20 -2.50 10.99
C ASN A 24 -6.61 -1.13 10.70
N ILE A 25 -6.53 -0.78 9.41
CA ILE A 25 -5.99 0.50 8.96
C ILE A 25 -6.96 1.16 7.99
N VAL A 26 -6.81 2.48 7.86
CA VAL A 26 -7.36 3.21 6.72
C VAL A 26 -6.26 3.31 5.68
N ALA A 27 -6.56 2.99 4.43
CA ALA A 27 -5.62 3.18 3.33
C ALA A 27 -5.51 4.67 2.97
N ASP A 28 -4.94 5.44 3.90
CA ASP A 28 -4.64 6.85 3.76
C ASP A 28 -3.34 7.09 2.99
N GLU A 29 -2.95 8.35 2.85
CA GLU A 29 -1.76 8.70 2.10
C GLU A 29 -0.48 8.15 2.74
N GLU A 30 -0.37 8.16 4.06
CA GLU A 30 0.82 7.69 4.74
C GLU A 30 1.00 6.17 4.59
N TYR A 31 -0.09 5.42 4.75
CA TYR A 31 -0.11 3.98 4.48
C TYR A 31 0.24 3.67 3.03
N LEU A 32 -0.33 4.37 2.05
CA LEU A 32 -0.03 4.14 0.64
C LEU A 32 1.46 4.42 0.32
N ARG A 33 2.04 5.47 0.92
CA ARG A 33 3.49 5.76 0.81
C ARG A 33 4.32 4.59 1.33
N ARG A 34 4.04 4.13 2.55
CA ARG A 34 4.77 3.00 3.16
C ARG A 34 4.57 1.71 2.38
N SER A 35 3.36 1.45 1.89
CA SER A 35 3.05 0.26 1.08
C SER A 35 3.78 0.25 -0.26
N ILE A 36 4.02 1.41 -0.87
CA ILE A 36 4.78 1.51 -2.12
C ILE A 36 6.28 1.33 -1.87
N LEU A 37 6.82 2.04 -0.86
CA LEU A 37 8.25 2.05 -0.60
C LEU A 37 8.73 0.76 0.09
N GLN A 38 7.97 0.31 1.09
CA GLN A 38 8.30 -0.78 2.03
C GLN A 38 7.10 -1.75 2.21
N PRO A 39 6.61 -2.38 1.12
CA PRO A 39 5.39 -3.20 1.12
C PRO A 39 5.39 -4.39 2.09
N HIS A 40 6.57 -4.92 2.42
CA HIS A 40 6.71 -6.10 3.26
C HIS A 40 6.43 -5.83 4.74
N LEU A 41 6.38 -4.56 5.17
CA LEU A 41 6.09 -4.18 6.54
C LEU A 41 4.61 -4.34 6.90
N GLU A 42 3.71 -4.10 5.93
CA GLU A 42 2.26 -4.06 6.14
C GLU A 42 1.54 -4.78 4.98
N VAL A 43 1.33 -6.09 5.10
CA VAL A 43 0.76 -6.90 4.02
C VAL A 43 -0.74 -7.06 4.19
N VAL A 44 -1.55 -6.68 3.20
CA VAL A 44 -3.01 -6.87 3.26
C VAL A 44 -3.37 -8.34 3.48
N LYS A 45 -4.22 -8.61 4.48
CA LYS A 45 -4.65 -9.95 4.87
C LYS A 45 -5.23 -10.69 3.67
N GLY A 46 -4.76 -11.93 3.47
CA GLY A 46 -5.18 -12.77 2.34
C GLY A 46 -4.33 -12.59 1.07
N PHE A 47 -3.31 -11.72 1.09
CA PHE A 47 -2.33 -11.58 0.01
C PHE A 47 -0.93 -12.03 0.46
N ASN A 48 -0.15 -12.46 -0.52
CA ASN A 48 1.26 -12.79 -0.32
C ASN A 48 2.11 -11.53 -0.45
N ALA A 49 3.23 -11.47 0.29
CA ALA A 49 4.22 -10.40 0.22
C ALA A 49 5.06 -10.46 -1.07
N LEU A 50 4.40 -10.27 -2.22
CA LEU A 50 5.02 -10.34 -3.55
C LEU A 50 5.39 -8.96 -4.13
N MET A 51 4.89 -7.88 -3.54
CA MET A 51 5.15 -6.52 -4.02
C MET A 51 6.63 -6.16 -3.77
N PRO A 52 7.40 -5.80 -4.82
CA PRO A 52 8.79 -5.38 -4.65
C PRO A 52 8.88 -4.00 -3.99
N PRO A 53 9.86 -3.75 -3.11
CA PRO A 53 10.07 -2.42 -2.56
C PRO A 53 10.48 -1.44 -3.66
N GLN A 54 10.00 -0.20 -3.56
CA GLN A 54 10.33 0.89 -4.50
C GLN A 54 11.24 1.96 -3.87
N GLU A 55 11.65 1.79 -2.61
CA GLU A 55 12.57 2.69 -1.93
C GLU A 55 13.90 2.83 -2.70
N GLY A 56 14.27 4.08 -3.02
CA GLY A 56 15.45 4.41 -3.82
C GLY A 56 15.33 4.14 -5.32
N GLN A 57 14.21 3.60 -5.82
CA GLN A 57 13.96 3.35 -7.25
C GLN A 57 13.09 4.42 -7.90
N ILE A 58 12.22 5.07 -7.12
CA ILE A 58 11.35 6.16 -7.59
C ILE A 58 11.68 7.46 -6.87
N SER A 59 11.49 8.58 -7.54
CA SER A 59 11.64 9.91 -6.94
C SER A 59 10.44 10.25 -6.05
N GLU A 60 10.60 11.28 -5.22
CA GLU A 60 9.50 11.80 -4.39
C GLU A 60 8.34 12.34 -5.27
N GLU A 61 8.66 13.02 -6.37
CA GLU A 61 7.65 13.52 -7.31
C GLU A 61 6.85 12.38 -7.97
N GLU A 62 7.52 11.28 -8.32
CA GLU A 62 6.88 10.10 -8.89
C GLU A 62 5.95 9.43 -7.86
N LEU A 63 6.40 9.28 -6.62
CA LEU A 63 5.59 8.75 -5.54
C LEU A 63 4.32 9.59 -5.31
N VAL A 64 4.45 10.91 -5.27
CA VAL A 64 3.32 11.83 -5.13
C VAL A 64 2.35 11.71 -6.31
N ALA A 65 2.87 11.56 -7.53
CA ALA A 65 2.03 11.39 -8.73
C ALA A 65 1.25 10.07 -8.69
N ILE A 66 1.89 8.97 -8.28
CA ILE A 66 1.24 7.66 -8.11
C ILE A 66 0.11 7.76 -7.08
N ILE A 67 0.39 8.33 -5.91
CA ILE A 67 -0.60 8.45 -4.84
C ILE A 67 -1.77 9.34 -5.26
N ARG A 68 -1.50 10.45 -5.95
CA ARG A 68 -2.56 11.31 -6.50
C ARG A 68 -3.48 10.50 -7.41
N HIS A 69 -2.91 9.67 -8.29
CA HIS A 69 -3.71 8.82 -9.15
C HIS A 69 -4.54 7.80 -8.36
N LEU A 70 -3.98 7.17 -7.32
CA LEU A 70 -4.69 6.23 -6.45
C LEU A 70 -5.88 6.86 -5.72
N LYS A 71 -5.83 8.16 -5.40
CA LYS A 71 -6.93 8.90 -4.78
C LYS A 71 -8.14 9.07 -5.70
N GLU A 72 -7.95 8.99 -7.01
CA GLU A 72 -8.97 9.26 -8.03
C GLU A 72 -9.56 8.00 -8.69
N LEU A 73 -8.98 6.82 -8.41
CA LEU A 73 -9.41 5.52 -8.96
C LEU A 73 -10.66 4.96 -8.28
#